data_AF-A0A928XTW9-F1
#
_entry.id   AF-A0A928XTW9-F1
#
_cell.length_a   1.000
_cell.length_b   1.000
_cell.length_c   1.000
_cell.angle_alpha   90.00
_cell.angle_beta   90.00
_cell.angle_gamma   90.00
#
_symmetry.space_group_name_H-M   'P 1'
#
loop_
_entity.id
_entity.type
_entity.pdbx_description
1 polymer ?
#
loop_
_entity_poly.entity_id
_entity_poly.type
_entity_poly.pdbx_seq_one_letter_code
_entity_poly.pdbx_strand_id
1 'polypeptide(L)'
;MTWATPTNDQPSVSRGEVRFVGGGERAELEAMATSSGLLLVPIEPPRPALRGRLALLIESAVEEQLERRGAPPPGVGASSDLDASLSDQLYRARLVGSQGLAISLHTVEGIANLAGAIDAEDSAVLRWWVAATHERPVHLYLADADRSVGVYGEPVALASLLGGDRCVSLEQSSPNAAPEVRHSTATMELSEVPPSVAEIAARIVVREEREPTPSPAPVTCAPVNDAEALMQAMAAIFADESTPSEGVPSVTEEAPGVFAVDAAPAEPAESVDPIEAFATEAPSEDVGSMAPPPVEPFCSPPTPEAIEVEPSTAAPEPEPEPEPAAKKSHPPLDPNAALEWRRWVQELESTRGPKPLAVIERTFVSAYVPLSDALARGVAGEEAAPVALAWAKSFERSYSEAFDALRVRGKRPTMVLDVPDLALRIGRLHGARSAQLILVDGMRFDLGLRVNERLRPLLGQHAALTERLLLWSALPSTTAMQLELIGRGAQGLKEVTGETDSEIPVARGRAATTLRRIRAGQREVLKLDLVESAMSVPGGPLAERLDDLADEAAEALAGHLLKLPPRTLALVFGDHGFTLDPVGGGTSAAHSGGASPEEVLVPAFAWLVGSVH
;
A
#
# COMPACT_ATOMS: atom_id res chain seq x y z
N MET A 1 -46.86 -59.55 24.28
CA MET A 1 -45.63 -59.06 23.64
C MET A 1 -46.02 -57.88 22.77
N THR A 2 -45.92 -56.67 23.33
CA THR A 2 -46.24 -55.40 22.69
C THR A 2 -44.93 -54.76 22.28
N TRP A 3 -44.75 -54.52 20.98
CA TRP A 3 -43.57 -53.86 20.42
C TRP A 3 -43.69 -52.36 20.64
N ALA A 4 -42.71 -51.77 21.32
CA ALA A 4 -42.63 -50.33 21.53
C ALA A 4 -42.28 -49.64 20.20
N THR A 5 -43.08 -48.65 19.81
CA THR A 5 -42.83 -47.76 18.68
C THR A 5 -41.55 -46.96 18.95
N PRO A 6 -40.54 -46.97 18.07
CA PRO A 6 -39.38 -46.11 18.23
C PRO A 6 -39.82 -44.65 18.08
N THR A 7 -39.66 -43.87 19.15
CA THR A 7 -39.76 -42.41 19.10
C THR A 7 -38.67 -41.89 18.17
N ASN A 8 -39.10 -41.42 16.99
CA ASN A 8 -38.26 -40.77 15.99
C ASN A 8 -37.89 -39.36 16.47
N ASP A 9 -37.10 -39.26 17.55
CA ASP A 9 -36.37 -38.04 17.92
C ASP A 9 -35.17 -37.93 16.96
N GLN A 10 -35.44 -37.51 15.73
CA GLN A 10 -34.36 -36.98 14.91
C GLN A 10 -33.92 -35.67 15.57
N PRO A 11 -32.64 -35.53 15.98
CA PRO A 11 -32.14 -34.27 16.50
C PRO A 11 -32.40 -33.21 15.43
N SER A 12 -33.17 -32.18 15.78
CA SER A 12 -33.43 -31.05 14.90
C SER A 12 -32.08 -30.49 14.45
N VAL A 13 -31.80 -30.57 13.15
CA VAL A 13 -30.57 -30.00 12.56
C VAL A 13 -30.47 -28.56 13.04
N SER A 14 -29.40 -28.24 13.77
CA SER A 14 -29.22 -26.89 14.30
C SER A 14 -29.16 -25.91 13.12
N ARG A 15 -30.13 -25.00 13.07
CA ARG A 15 -30.13 -23.92 12.09
C ARG A 15 -28.88 -23.08 12.33
N GLY A 16 -28.17 -22.71 11.26
CA GLY A 16 -27.01 -21.83 11.39
C GLY A 16 -27.39 -20.45 11.92
N GLU A 17 -26.41 -19.74 12.45
CA GLU A 17 -26.58 -18.43 13.06
C GLU A 17 -25.36 -17.53 12.82
N VAL A 18 -25.58 -16.20 12.88
CA VAL A 18 -24.52 -15.20 12.89
C VAL A 18 -24.68 -14.32 14.13
N ARG A 19 -23.61 -14.12 14.88
CA ARG A 19 -23.64 -13.33 16.11
C ARG A 19 -22.37 -12.50 16.31
N PHE A 20 -22.53 -11.25 16.76
CA PHE A 20 -21.45 -10.47 17.32
C PHE A 20 -21.25 -10.83 18.80
N VAL A 21 -20.02 -11.08 19.19
CA VAL A 21 -19.67 -11.69 20.46
C VAL A 21 -18.59 -10.88 21.18
N GLY A 22 -18.86 -10.50 22.43
CA GLY A 22 -17.90 -9.82 23.29
C GLY A 22 -16.80 -10.76 23.79
N GLY A 23 -15.67 -10.22 24.24
CA GLY A 23 -14.50 -11.01 24.66
C GLY A 23 -14.79 -12.03 25.78
N GLY A 24 -15.68 -11.70 26.72
CA GLY A 24 -16.09 -12.61 27.81
C GLY A 24 -17.11 -13.67 27.42
N GLU A 25 -18.01 -13.36 26.47
CA GLU A 25 -19.09 -14.26 26.02
C GLU A 25 -18.58 -15.31 25.02
N ARG A 26 -17.46 -15.04 24.34
CA ARG A 26 -16.91 -15.90 23.29
C ARG A 26 -16.63 -17.32 23.77
N ALA A 27 -15.91 -17.46 24.88
CA ALA A 27 -15.57 -18.78 25.41
C ALA A 27 -16.82 -19.61 25.76
N GLU A 28 -17.89 -18.95 26.24
CA GLU A 28 -19.16 -19.62 26.56
C GLU A 28 -19.86 -20.11 25.29
N LEU A 29 -19.96 -19.27 24.25
CA LEU A 29 -20.58 -19.67 22.98
C LEU A 29 -19.78 -20.75 22.25
N GLU A 30 -18.44 -20.71 22.31
CA GLU A 30 -17.58 -21.75 21.74
C GLU A 30 -17.75 -23.10 22.47
N ALA A 31 -17.86 -23.08 23.80
CA ALA A 31 -18.15 -24.26 24.59
C ALA A 31 -19.56 -24.81 24.28
N MET A 32 -20.56 -23.93 24.16
CA MET A 32 -21.92 -24.30 23.78
C MET A 32 -21.97 -24.93 22.39
N ALA A 33 -21.31 -24.34 21.40
CA ALA A 33 -21.23 -24.86 20.04
C ALA A 33 -20.62 -26.28 20.01
N THR A 34 -19.51 -26.46 20.74
CA THR A 34 -18.85 -27.77 20.88
C THR A 34 -19.76 -28.79 21.55
N SER A 35 -20.46 -28.40 22.63
CA SER A 35 -21.41 -29.28 23.33
C SER A 35 -22.63 -29.66 22.47
N SER A 36 -22.97 -28.80 21.50
CA SER A 36 -24.03 -29.03 20.52
C SER A 36 -23.55 -29.87 19.32
N GLY A 37 -22.30 -30.34 19.33
CA GLY A 37 -21.74 -31.20 18.30
C GLY A 37 -21.22 -30.46 17.06
N LEU A 38 -20.98 -29.15 17.12
CA LEU A 38 -20.34 -28.40 16.04
C LEU A 38 -18.80 -28.50 16.15
N LEU A 39 -18.12 -28.50 15.00
CA LEU A 39 -16.67 -28.38 14.95
C LEU A 39 -16.29 -26.91 15.13
N LEU A 40 -15.68 -26.60 16.28
CA LEU A 40 -15.14 -25.26 16.56
C LEU A 40 -13.92 -24.97 15.68
N VAL A 41 -13.96 -23.86 14.94
CA VAL A 41 -12.89 -23.36 14.08
C VAL A 41 -12.49 -21.96 14.55
N PRO A 42 -11.50 -21.84 15.45
CA PRO A 42 -11.01 -20.54 15.88
C PRO A 42 -10.12 -19.91 14.80
N ILE A 43 -10.35 -18.64 14.49
CA ILE A 43 -9.56 -17.87 13.52
C ILE A 43 -8.95 -16.67 14.21
N GLU A 44 -7.62 -16.66 14.25
CA GLU A 44 -6.82 -15.56 14.78
C GLU A 44 -7.09 -14.25 14.02
N PRO A 45 -6.93 -13.07 14.67
CA PRO A 45 -7.11 -11.78 14.02
C PRO A 45 -6.27 -11.67 12.74
N PRO A 46 -6.87 -11.50 11.55
CA PRO A 46 -6.14 -11.36 10.31
C PRO A 46 -5.26 -10.11 10.31
N ARG A 47 -4.02 -10.25 9.84
CA ARG A 47 -3.04 -9.16 9.74
C ARG A 47 -3.22 -8.39 8.41
N PRO A 48 -2.70 -7.17 8.27
CA PRO A 48 -2.83 -6.38 7.03
C PRO A 48 -2.32 -7.11 5.77
N ALA A 49 -1.31 -7.97 5.90
CA ALA A 49 -0.78 -8.78 4.79
C ALA A 49 -1.76 -9.84 4.25
N LEU A 50 -2.85 -10.11 4.98
CA LEU A 50 -3.92 -11.04 4.60
C LEU A 50 -5.14 -10.33 4.00
N ARG A 51 -5.05 -9.02 3.74
CA ARG A 51 -6.10 -8.29 3.01
C ARG A 51 -6.33 -8.96 1.63
N GLY A 52 -7.60 -9.16 1.30
CA GLY A 52 -8.06 -9.86 0.09
C GLY A 52 -7.84 -11.37 0.15
N ARG A 53 -7.62 -11.92 1.34
CA ARG A 53 -7.32 -13.35 1.55
C ARG A 53 -8.13 -13.97 2.69
N LEU A 54 -9.23 -13.35 3.09
CA LEU A 54 -10.08 -13.87 4.17
C LEU A 54 -10.64 -15.26 3.87
N ALA A 55 -10.98 -15.55 2.59
CA ALA A 55 -11.43 -16.89 2.19
C ALA A 55 -10.39 -17.96 2.50
N LEU A 56 -9.16 -17.77 2.00
CA LEU A 56 -8.05 -18.69 2.22
C LEU A 56 -7.75 -18.89 3.71
N LEU A 57 -7.87 -17.82 4.51
CA LEU A 57 -7.67 -17.89 5.95
C LEU A 57 -8.72 -18.77 6.62
N ILE A 58 -10.00 -18.55 6.30
CA ILE A 58 -11.11 -19.35 6.85
C ILE A 58 -10.98 -20.81 6.41
N GLU A 59 -10.78 -21.07 5.12
CA GLU A 59 -10.65 -22.43 4.60
C GLU A 59 -9.48 -23.18 5.23
N SER A 60 -8.31 -22.54 5.32
CA SER A 60 -7.12 -23.16 5.94
C SER A 60 -7.38 -23.52 7.40
N ALA A 61 -8.07 -22.65 8.14
CA ALA A 61 -8.43 -22.93 9.54
C ALA A 61 -9.43 -24.09 9.66
N VAL A 62 -10.41 -24.19 8.76
CA VAL A 62 -11.37 -25.31 8.73
C VAL A 62 -10.65 -26.62 8.42
N GLU A 63 -9.80 -26.64 7.39
CA GLU A 63 -9.03 -27.82 7.01
C GLU A 63 -8.11 -28.30 8.14
N GLU A 64 -7.43 -27.37 8.81
CA GLU A 64 -6.58 -27.69 9.95
C GLU A 64 -7.37 -28.34 11.10
N GLN A 65 -8.58 -27.84 11.42
CA GLN A 65 -9.41 -28.47 12.45
C GLN A 65 -9.95 -29.84 12.02
N LEU A 66 -10.32 -30.01 10.75
CA LEU A 66 -10.77 -31.30 10.22
C LEU A 66 -9.64 -32.33 10.26
N GLU A 67 -8.44 -31.96 9.82
CA GLU A 67 -7.25 -32.81 9.86
C GLU A 67 -6.91 -33.23 11.30
N ARG A 68 -6.92 -32.30 12.26
CA ARG A 68 -6.71 -32.58 13.69
C ARG A 68 -7.73 -33.56 14.26
N ARG A 69 -8.94 -33.64 13.69
CA ARG A 69 -9.99 -34.60 14.07
C ARG A 69 -9.92 -35.92 13.29
N GLY A 70 -8.93 -36.09 12.43
CA GLY A 70 -8.74 -37.30 11.63
C GLY A 70 -9.71 -37.41 10.45
N ALA A 71 -10.21 -36.29 9.94
CA ALA A 71 -11.02 -36.29 8.72
C ALA A 71 -10.18 -36.75 7.53
N PRO A 72 -10.79 -37.36 6.50
CA PRO A 72 -10.07 -37.65 5.26
C PRO A 72 -9.61 -36.36 4.56
N PRO A 73 -8.61 -36.44 3.66
CA PRO A 73 -8.19 -35.29 2.87
C PRO A 73 -9.34 -34.74 2.02
N PRO A 74 -9.29 -33.45 1.61
CA PRO A 74 -10.35 -32.82 0.81
C PRO A 74 -10.59 -33.57 -0.50
N GLY A 75 -11.86 -33.85 -0.80
CA GLY A 75 -12.27 -34.50 -2.05
C GLY A 75 -12.36 -33.52 -3.24
N VAL A 76 -12.38 -32.23 -2.93
CA VAL A 76 -12.46 -31.13 -3.90
C VAL A 76 -11.11 -30.40 -3.93
N GLY A 77 -10.64 -30.03 -5.12
CA GLY A 77 -9.35 -29.34 -5.27
C GLY A 77 -9.35 -27.94 -4.63
N ALA A 78 -8.16 -27.47 -4.22
CA ALA A 78 -7.94 -26.18 -3.56
C ALA A 78 -8.26 -24.93 -4.41
N SER A 79 -8.71 -25.09 -5.65
CA SER A 79 -9.12 -24.01 -6.55
C SER A 79 -10.62 -24.04 -6.87
N SER A 80 -11.40 -24.70 -6.02
CA SER A 80 -12.85 -24.86 -6.22
C SER A 80 -13.64 -23.69 -5.67
N ASP A 81 -14.90 -23.59 -6.10
CA ASP A 81 -15.87 -22.63 -5.59
C ASP A 81 -16.13 -22.85 -4.08
N LEU A 82 -16.35 -21.76 -3.33
CA LEU A 82 -16.57 -21.78 -1.88
C LEU A 82 -17.72 -22.71 -1.49
N ASP A 83 -18.76 -22.82 -2.34
CA ASP A 83 -19.90 -23.70 -2.10
C ASP A 83 -19.54 -25.20 -2.13
N ALA A 84 -18.70 -25.59 -3.09
CA ALA A 84 -18.21 -26.96 -3.20
C ALA A 84 -17.26 -27.30 -2.05
N SER A 85 -16.37 -26.37 -1.71
CA SER A 85 -15.44 -26.45 -0.58
C SER A 85 -16.19 -26.65 0.74
N LEU A 86 -17.17 -25.80 1.05
CA LEU A 86 -17.97 -25.92 2.27
C LEU A 86 -18.82 -27.19 2.29
N SER A 87 -19.36 -27.63 1.15
CA SER A 87 -20.13 -28.89 1.08
C SER A 87 -19.27 -30.10 1.45
N ASP A 88 -18.05 -30.16 0.92
CA ASP A 88 -17.06 -31.19 1.24
C ASP A 88 -16.62 -31.13 2.70
N GLN A 89 -16.33 -29.93 3.22
CA GLN A 89 -15.96 -29.71 4.62
C GLN A 89 -17.07 -30.15 5.58
N LEU A 90 -18.34 -29.83 5.30
CA LEU A 90 -19.48 -30.28 6.11
C LEU A 90 -19.69 -31.78 6.04
N TYR A 91 -19.49 -32.40 4.88
CA TYR A 91 -19.53 -33.85 4.74
C TYR A 91 -18.43 -34.51 5.59
N ARG A 92 -17.20 -34.00 5.52
CA ARG A 92 -16.07 -34.51 6.30
C ARG A 92 -16.23 -34.26 7.80
N ALA A 93 -16.78 -33.12 8.19
CA ALA A 93 -17.14 -32.81 9.57
C ALA A 93 -18.07 -33.90 10.15
N ARG A 94 -19.06 -34.34 9.37
CA ARG A 94 -19.97 -35.45 9.77
C ARG A 94 -19.26 -36.79 9.92
N LEU A 95 -18.28 -37.08 9.07
CA LEU A 95 -17.47 -38.30 9.20
C LEU A 95 -16.67 -38.34 10.50
N VAL A 96 -16.24 -37.19 11.01
CA VAL A 96 -15.56 -37.06 12.32
C VAL A 96 -16.54 -36.78 13.48
N GLY A 97 -17.83 -37.04 13.28
CA GLY A 97 -18.86 -36.95 14.32
C GLY A 97 -19.35 -35.54 14.65
N SER A 98 -18.99 -34.53 13.85
CA SER A 98 -19.48 -33.15 14.01
C SER A 98 -20.68 -32.89 13.10
N GLN A 99 -21.72 -32.23 13.59
CA GLN A 99 -22.96 -31.99 12.85
C GLN A 99 -22.86 -30.79 11.88
N GLY A 100 -21.88 -29.91 12.12
CA GLY A 100 -21.68 -28.66 11.40
C GLY A 100 -20.39 -27.95 11.82
N LEU A 101 -20.27 -26.67 11.46
CA LEU A 101 -19.10 -25.83 11.76
C LEU A 101 -19.50 -24.66 12.67
N ALA A 102 -18.61 -24.27 13.58
CA ALA A 102 -18.70 -23.04 14.35
C ALA A 102 -17.44 -22.21 14.13
N ILE A 103 -17.51 -21.22 13.24
CA ILE A 103 -16.40 -20.35 12.85
C ILE A 103 -16.34 -19.17 13.81
N SER A 104 -15.27 -19.11 14.60
CA SER A 104 -15.02 -18.02 15.55
C SER A 104 -13.98 -17.07 14.97
N LEU A 105 -14.46 -16.05 14.25
CA LEU A 105 -13.61 -15.00 13.69
C LEU A 105 -13.39 -13.94 14.76
N HIS A 106 -12.13 -13.68 15.10
CA HIS A 106 -11.75 -12.59 16.00
C HIS A 106 -11.94 -11.24 15.28
N THR A 107 -11.24 -10.18 15.71
CA THR A 107 -11.39 -8.87 15.05
C THR A 107 -10.88 -8.89 13.61
N VAL A 108 -11.69 -8.39 12.67
CA VAL A 108 -11.30 -8.18 11.27
C VAL A 108 -10.65 -6.82 11.00
N GLU A 109 -10.50 -5.99 12.04
CA GLU A 109 -9.95 -4.63 11.91
C GLU A 109 -8.54 -4.63 11.28
N GLY A 110 -7.75 -5.69 11.52
CA GLY A 110 -6.39 -5.80 10.98
C GLY A 110 -6.31 -5.88 9.46
N ILE A 111 -7.39 -6.21 8.75
CA ILE A 111 -7.46 -6.20 7.27
C ILE A 111 -8.27 -5.02 6.71
N ALA A 112 -8.88 -4.21 7.57
CA ALA A 112 -9.57 -2.99 7.15
C ALA A 112 -8.60 -2.02 6.46
N ASN A 113 -9.11 -1.28 5.48
CA ASN A 113 -8.42 -0.22 4.79
C ASN A 113 -8.38 1.06 5.65
N LEU A 114 -7.70 2.10 5.15
CA LEU A 114 -7.57 3.38 5.86
C LEU A 114 -8.91 4.10 6.11
N ALA A 115 -9.98 3.72 5.40
CA ALA A 115 -11.33 4.25 5.64
C ALA A 115 -12.11 3.43 6.69
N GLY A 116 -11.47 2.47 7.36
CA GLY A 116 -12.12 1.59 8.34
C GLY A 116 -13.06 0.56 7.71
N ALA A 117 -12.91 0.25 6.41
CA ALA A 117 -13.71 -0.75 5.73
C ALA A 117 -12.86 -1.95 5.27
N ILE A 118 -13.38 -3.17 5.35
CA ILE A 118 -12.73 -4.33 4.71
C ILE A 118 -12.78 -4.16 3.19
N ASP A 119 -11.83 -4.74 2.46
CA ASP A 119 -11.82 -4.62 1.01
C ASP A 119 -13.02 -5.33 0.35
N ALA A 120 -13.19 -5.14 -0.95
CA ALA A 120 -14.34 -5.70 -1.67
C ALA A 120 -14.34 -7.24 -1.71
N GLU A 121 -13.17 -7.87 -1.74
CA GLU A 121 -12.99 -9.32 -1.83
C GLU A 121 -13.33 -9.99 -0.50
N ASP A 122 -12.72 -9.54 0.59
CA ASP A 122 -13.00 -9.98 1.97
C ASP A 122 -14.45 -9.66 2.35
N SER A 123 -14.98 -8.52 1.93
CA SER A 123 -16.40 -8.19 2.10
C SER A 123 -17.31 -9.22 1.40
N ALA A 124 -16.97 -9.64 0.18
CA ALA A 124 -17.74 -10.64 -0.55
C ALA A 124 -17.70 -12.00 0.13
N VAL A 125 -16.54 -12.41 0.63
CA VAL A 125 -16.36 -13.65 1.42
C VAL A 125 -17.21 -13.61 2.68
N LEU A 126 -17.18 -12.50 3.43
CA LEU A 126 -17.96 -12.36 4.66
C LEU A 126 -19.47 -12.43 4.38
N ARG A 127 -19.95 -11.74 3.33
CA ARG A 127 -21.37 -11.81 2.91
C ARG A 127 -21.77 -13.25 2.54
N TRP A 128 -20.90 -13.95 1.81
CA TRP A 128 -21.15 -15.34 1.43
C TRP A 128 -21.26 -16.27 2.65
N TRP A 129 -20.35 -16.16 3.62
CA TRP A 129 -20.42 -16.95 4.85
C TRP A 129 -21.66 -16.64 5.69
N VAL A 130 -22.04 -15.36 5.78
CA VAL A 130 -23.31 -14.96 6.43
C VAL A 130 -24.50 -15.61 5.74
N ALA A 131 -24.55 -15.58 4.40
CA ALA A 131 -25.62 -16.23 3.64
C ALA A 131 -25.65 -17.75 3.86
N ALA A 132 -24.47 -18.40 3.86
CA ALA A 132 -24.35 -19.85 4.06
C ALA A 132 -24.93 -20.33 5.40
N THR A 133 -24.91 -19.49 6.46
CA THR A 133 -25.52 -19.83 7.76
C THR A 133 -27.04 -20.01 7.70
N HIS A 134 -27.71 -19.45 6.68
CA HIS A 134 -29.16 -19.61 6.54
C HIS A 134 -29.58 -20.97 6.00
N GLU A 135 -28.69 -21.63 5.25
CA GLU A 135 -29.00 -22.86 4.51
C GLU A 135 -28.27 -24.08 5.07
N ARG A 136 -27.19 -23.87 5.82
CA ARG A 136 -26.26 -24.91 6.25
C ARG A 136 -26.02 -24.82 7.77
N PRO A 137 -25.61 -25.92 8.44
CA PRO A 137 -25.33 -25.93 9.87
C PRO A 137 -23.97 -25.26 10.15
N VAL A 138 -23.89 -23.96 9.91
CA VAL A 138 -22.71 -23.12 10.11
C VAL A 138 -23.08 -22.00 11.06
N HIS A 139 -22.32 -21.87 12.14
CA HIS A 139 -22.40 -20.76 13.08
C HIS A 139 -21.21 -19.83 12.84
N LEU A 140 -21.45 -18.52 12.70
CA LEU A 140 -20.41 -17.52 12.49
C LEU A 140 -20.42 -16.52 13.66
N TYR A 141 -19.33 -16.50 14.42
CA TYR A 141 -19.14 -15.57 15.54
C TYR A 141 -18.14 -14.48 15.13
N LEU A 142 -18.57 -13.22 15.18
CA LEU A 142 -17.78 -12.04 14.87
C LEU A 142 -17.44 -11.28 16.16
N ALA A 143 -16.31 -10.57 16.21
CA ALA A 143 -15.96 -9.78 17.40
C ALA A 143 -16.88 -8.56 17.55
N ASP A 144 -17.36 -8.27 18.76
CA ASP A 144 -18.23 -7.12 19.03
C ASP A 144 -17.58 -5.77 18.67
N ALA A 145 -16.25 -5.69 18.73
CA ALA A 145 -15.47 -4.53 18.29
C ALA A 145 -15.62 -4.22 16.79
N ASP A 146 -16.00 -5.21 15.96
CA ASP A 146 -16.09 -5.03 14.51
C ASP A 146 -17.44 -4.45 14.05
N ARG A 147 -18.36 -4.12 14.98
CA ARG A 147 -19.67 -3.56 14.64
C ARG A 147 -19.60 -2.30 13.79
N SER A 148 -18.54 -1.51 13.94
CA SER A 148 -18.31 -0.27 13.20
C SER A 148 -17.46 -0.44 11.94
N VAL A 149 -16.91 -1.63 11.68
CA VAL A 149 -16.09 -1.87 10.50
C VAL A 149 -16.97 -1.85 9.25
N GLY A 150 -16.61 -1.02 8.27
CA GLY A 150 -17.34 -0.91 7.01
C GLY A 150 -17.18 -2.17 6.17
N VAL A 151 -18.24 -2.59 5.49
CA VAL A 151 -18.24 -3.73 4.56
C VAL A 151 -18.84 -3.27 3.24
N TYR A 152 -18.23 -3.62 2.12
CA TYR A 152 -18.84 -3.34 0.82
C TYR A 152 -20.08 -4.22 0.62
N GLY A 153 -21.15 -3.65 0.07
CA GLY A 153 -22.36 -4.41 -0.28
C GLY A 153 -22.19 -5.26 -1.54
N GLU A 154 -23.26 -5.92 -1.96
CA GLU A 154 -23.29 -6.52 -3.30
C GLU A 154 -23.14 -5.43 -4.37
N PRO A 155 -22.41 -5.69 -5.47
CA PRO A 155 -22.36 -4.76 -6.60
C PRO A 155 -23.78 -4.49 -7.11
N VAL A 156 -24.23 -3.25 -6.98
CA VAL A 156 -25.51 -2.81 -7.50
C VAL A 156 -25.28 -2.18 -8.87
N ALA A 157 -26.13 -2.48 -9.85
CA ALA A 157 -26.06 -1.86 -11.15
C ALA A 157 -26.08 -0.33 -11.00
N LEU A 158 -25.20 0.38 -11.71
CA LEU A 158 -25.08 1.83 -11.63
C LEU A 158 -26.43 2.53 -11.94
N ALA A 159 -27.22 1.98 -12.86
CA ALA A 159 -28.56 2.47 -13.17
C ALA A 159 -29.50 2.48 -11.93
N SER A 160 -29.39 1.48 -11.06
CA SER A 160 -30.14 1.39 -9.81
C SER A 160 -29.71 2.46 -8.81
N LEU A 161 -28.42 2.80 -8.76
CA LEU A 161 -27.89 3.88 -7.92
C LEU A 161 -28.28 5.27 -8.44
N LEU A 162 -28.33 5.45 -9.76
CA LEU A 162 -28.73 6.70 -10.41
C LEU A 162 -30.26 6.94 -10.40
N GLY A 163 -31.03 6.05 -9.75
CA GLY A 163 -32.47 6.21 -9.59
C GLY A 163 -33.29 5.91 -10.84
N GLY A 164 -32.71 5.23 -11.84
CA GLY A 164 -33.40 4.87 -13.09
C GLY A 164 -34.50 3.82 -12.92
N ASP A 165 -34.40 2.99 -11.88
CA ASP A 165 -35.39 1.97 -11.55
C ASP A 165 -35.74 2.02 -10.05
N ARG A 166 -36.39 3.10 -9.61
CA ARG A 166 -37.31 2.97 -8.47
C ARG A 166 -38.60 2.29 -8.94
N CYS A 167 -38.50 1.06 -9.43
CA CYS A 167 -39.64 0.17 -9.36
C CYS A 167 -39.73 -0.28 -7.90
N VAL A 168 -40.42 0.54 -7.11
CA VAL A 168 -40.90 0.14 -5.81
C VAL A 168 -41.81 -1.05 -6.06
N SER A 169 -41.27 -2.26 -5.93
CA SER A 169 -42.07 -3.45 -5.70
C SER A 169 -42.64 -3.30 -4.29
N LEU A 170 -43.65 -2.44 -4.16
CA LEU A 170 -44.60 -2.54 -3.06
C LEU A 170 -45.12 -3.96 -3.15
N GLU A 171 -44.84 -4.74 -2.13
CA GLU A 171 -45.59 -5.96 -1.83
C GLU A 171 -47.08 -5.61 -1.91
N GLN A 172 -47.69 -5.86 -3.08
CA GLN A 172 -49.11 -6.05 -3.18
C GLN A 172 -49.39 -7.30 -2.37
N SER A 173 -49.85 -7.08 -1.14
CA SER A 173 -50.51 -8.10 -0.35
C SER A 173 -51.59 -8.71 -1.24
N SER A 174 -51.38 -9.97 -1.67
CA SER A 174 -52.37 -10.71 -2.43
C SER A 174 -53.71 -10.64 -1.68
N PRO A 175 -54.79 -10.10 -2.28
CA PRO A 175 -56.09 -10.18 -1.66
C PRO A 175 -56.47 -11.66 -1.57
N ASN A 176 -56.90 -12.08 -0.38
CA ASN A 176 -57.47 -13.39 -0.05
C ASN A 176 -58.21 -14.01 -1.25
N ALA A 177 -57.69 -15.11 -1.78
CA ALA A 177 -58.43 -15.95 -2.70
C ALA A 177 -59.62 -16.57 -1.97
N ALA A 178 -60.81 -16.39 -2.55
CA ALA A 178 -62.06 -17.00 -2.09
C ALA A 178 -61.97 -18.54 -2.09
N PRO A 179 -62.70 -19.23 -1.20
CA PRO A 179 -62.54 -20.66 -0.96
C PRO A 179 -63.36 -21.48 -1.97
N GLU A 180 -62.98 -21.51 -3.25
CA GLU A 180 -63.76 -22.30 -4.22
C GLU A 180 -62.97 -22.80 -5.44
N VAL A 181 -61.72 -23.24 -5.28
CA VAL A 181 -61.07 -24.10 -6.29
C VAL A 181 -60.19 -25.14 -5.58
N ARG A 182 -60.82 -26.09 -4.88
CA ARG A 182 -60.17 -27.27 -4.26
C ARG A 182 -60.40 -28.57 -5.01
N HIS A 183 -60.88 -28.53 -6.24
CA HIS A 183 -61.09 -29.74 -7.03
C HIS A 183 -60.61 -29.55 -8.46
N SER A 184 -59.31 -29.83 -8.71
CA SER A 184 -58.79 -30.45 -9.95
C SER A 184 -57.26 -30.44 -9.97
N THR A 185 -56.62 -31.28 -9.15
CA THR A 185 -55.26 -31.80 -9.42
C THR A 185 -55.08 -33.12 -8.68
N ALA A 186 -55.96 -34.08 -8.98
CA ALA A 186 -55.85 -35.46 -8.52
C ALA A 186 -56.00 -36.38 -9.73
N THR A 187 -55.09 -36.27 -10.71
CA THR A 187 -54.84 -37.34 -11.69
C THR A 187 -53.51 -37.03 -12.38
N MET A 188 -52.51 -37.87 -12.13
CA MET A 188 -51.45 -38.33 -13.04
C MET A 188 -50.24 -38.79 -12.20
N GLU A 189 -50.40 -39.98 -11.60
CA GLU A 189 -49.29 -40.86 -11.30
C GLU A 189 -48.99 -41.75 -12.52
N LEU A 190 -47.74 -42.23 -12.56
CA LEU A 190 -47.18 -43.34 -13.35
C LEU A 190 -46.58 -43.00 -14.72
N SER A 191 -45.25 -42.92 -14.78
CA SER A 191 -44.46 -43.68 -15.76
C SER A 191 -42.98 -43.83 -15.34
N GLU A 192 -42.65 -45.06 -14.94
CA GLU A 192 -41.49 -45.89 -15.30
C GLU A 192 -40.02 -45.40 -15.23
N VAL A 193 -39.24 -46.23 -14.55
CA VAL A 193 -37.78 -46.24 -14.34
C VAL A 193 -37.07 -46.90 -15.54
N PRO A 194 -35.98 -46.34 -16.09
CA PRO A 194 -35.14 -47.05 -17.06
C PRO A 194 -34.02 -47.88 -16.39
N PRO A 195 -33.55 -48.96 -17.07
CA PRO A 195 -32.80 -50.04 -16.44
C PRO A 195 -31.28 -49.82 -16.31
N SER A 196 -30.71 -50.61 -15.41
CA SER A 196 -29.29 -50.83 -15.11
C SER A 196 -28.43 -51.20 -16.31
N VAL A 197 -27.25 -50.58 -16.43
CA VAL A 197 -26.17 -51.00 -17.32
C VAL A 197 -25.12 -51.77 -16.52
N ALA A 198 -25.02 -53.07 -16.78
CA ALA A 198 -23.93 -53.92 -16.33
C ALA A 198 -23.00 -54.26 -17.52
N GLU A 199 -21.70 -54.22 -17.21
CA GLU A 199 -20.62 -55.02 -17.77
C GLU A 199 -20.34 -54.98 -19.30
N ILE A 200 -19.29 -54.25 -19.66
CA ILE A 200 -18.38 -54.64 -20.73
C ILE A 200 -16.95 -54.63 -20.18
N ALA A 201 -16.44 -55.82 -19.91
CA ALA A 201 -15.02 -56.11 -19.76
C ALA A 201 -14.43 -56.47 -21.14
N ALA A 202 -13.32 -55.84 -21.54
CA ALA A 202 -12.15 -56.54 -22.10
C ALA A 202 -11.03 -55.59 -22.55
N ARG A 203 -9.81 -55.97 -22.14
CA ARG A 203 -8.52 -55.86 -22.86
C ARG A 203 -7.91 -54.49 -23.07
N ILE A 204 -7.00 -54.11 -22.17
CA ILE A 204 -5.69 -53.58 -22.57
C ILE A 204 -4.59 -54.37 -21.84
N VAL A 205 -3.62 -54.80 -22.64
CA VAL A 205 -2.51 -55.69 -22.30
C VAL A 205 -1.36 -54.91 -21.67
N VAL A 206 -0.75 -55.57 -20.68
CA VAL A 206 0.48 -55.31 -19.95
C VAL A 206 1.63 -54.80 -20.84
N ARG A 207 2.34 -53.76 -20.38
CA ARG A 207 3.79 -53.63 -20.61
C ARG A 207 4.44 -53.09 -19.34
N GLU A 208 5.24 -53.97 -18.74
CA GLU A 208 5.99 -53.82 -17.50
C GLU A 208 7.42 -53.30 -17.78
N GLU A 209 8.13 -52.96 -16.70
CA GLU A 209 9.54 -52.56 -16.57
C GLU A 209 9.88 -51.05 -16.58
N ARG A 210 9.90 -50.46 -15.36
CA ARG A 210 11.00 -49.59 -14.95
C ARG A 210 11.23 -49.64 -13.44
N GLU A 211 12.48 -49.93 -13.07
CA GLU A 211 12.99 -50.08 -11.70
C GLU A 211 12.85 -48.81 -10.84
N PRO A 212 12.73 -48.96 -9.50
CA PRO A 212 12.60 -47.83 -8.58
C PRO A 212 13.96 -47.24 -8.20
N THR A 213 14.07 -45.91 -8.27
CA THR A 213 15.15 -45.15 -7.64
C THR A 213 14.81 -44.84 -6.18
N PRO A 214 15.79 -44.83 -5.26
CA PRO A 214 15.54 -44.68 -3.83
C PRO A 214 15.14 -43.24 -3.46
N SER A 215 14.09 -43.16 -2.64
CA SER A 215 13.54 -41.97 -1.99
C SER A 215 14.54 -41.32 -1.03
N PRO A 216 14.77 -39.99 -1.07
CA PRO A 216 15.53 -39.31 -0.04
C PRO A 216 14.67 -39.10 1.22
N ALA A 217 15.32 -39.30 2.37
CA ALA A 217 14.76 -39.21 3.71
C ALA A 217 14.13 -37.83 4.02
N PRO A 218 13.14 -37.76 4.94
CA PRO A 218 12.47 -36.52 5.29
C PRO A 218 13.42 -35.59 6.06
N VAL A 219 13.63 -34.39 5.51
CA VAL A 219 14.25 -33.28 6.23
C VAL A 219 13.24 -32.77 7.25
N THR A 220 13.55 -32.99 8.53
CA THR A 220 12.86 -32.38 9.66
C THR A 220 13.13 -30.88 9.67
N CYS A 221 12.20 -30.10 9.12
CA CYS A 221 12.14 -28.66 9.34
C CYS A 221 11.54 -28.41 10.73
N ALA A 222 12.36 -27.99 11.69
CA ALA A 222 11.89 -27.42 12.93
C ALA A 222 11.16 -26.09 12.65
N PRO A 223 10.03 -25.78 13.30
CA PRO A 223 9.38 -24.48 13.18
C PRO A 223 10.24 -23.43 13.89
N VAL A 224 10.91 -22.58 13.11
CA VAL A 224 11.66 -21.45 13.64
C VAL A 224 10.67 -20.27 13.78
N ASN A 225 10.33 -19.91 15.02
CA ASN A 225 9.49 -18.76 15.37
C ASN A 225 10.24 -17.42 15.14
N ASP A 226 10.62 -17.14 13.89
CA ASP A 226 11.50 -16.01 13.54
C ASP A 226 10.80 -14.65 13.47
N ALA A 227 9.48 -14.57 13.73
CA ALA A 227 8.78 -13.30 13.85
C ALA A 227 9.18 -12.57 15.14
N GLU A 228 9.52 -13.32 16.20
CA GLU A 228 9.90 -12.80 17.51
C GLU A 228 11.27 -12.10 17.50
N ALA A 229 12.21 -12.55 16.68
CA ALA A 229 13.57 -12.02 16.62
C ALA A 229 13.70 -10.65 15.91
N LEU A 230 12.78 -10.29 15.02
CA LEU A 230 12.70 -8.93 14.45
C LEU A 230 12.09 -7.98 15.49
N MET A 231 11.06 -8.46 16.21
CA MET A 231 10.39 -7.71 17.28
C MET A 231 11.31 -7.49 18.49
N GLN A 232 12.13 -8.47 18.87
CA GLN A 232 13.11 -8.35 19.95
C GLN A 232 14.30 -7.45 19.58
N ALA A 233 14.75 -7.46 18.32
CA ALA A 233 15.81 -6.55 17.88
C ALA A 233 15.34 -5.08 17.93
N MET A 234 14.11 -4.81 17.49
CA MET A 234 13.52 -3.49 17.63
C MET A 234 13.15 -3.16 19.08
N ALA A 235 12.79 -4.13 19.93
CA ALA A 235 12.43 -3.88 21.34
C ALA A 235 13.64 -3.70 22.27
N ALA A 236 14.75 -4.40 22.05
CA ALA A 236 15.93 -4.36 22.90
C ALA A 236 16.66 -3.00 22.83
N ILE A 237 16.58 -2.31 21.69
CA ILE A 237 17.23 -1.01 21.49
C ILE A 237 16.57 0.10 22.32
N PHE A 238 15.27 -0.01 22.63
CA PHE A 238 14.54 1.00 23.41
C PHE A 238 14.54 0.78 24.93
N ALA A 239 15.10 -0.34 25.41
CA ALA A 239 15.10 -0.67 26.83
C ALA A 239 16.24 0.01 27.62
N ASP A 240 17.19 0.67 26.95
CA ASP A 240 18.45 1.15 27.55
C ASP A 240 18.49 2.66 27.88
N GLU A 241 17.34 3.28 28.16
CA GLU A 241 17.29 4.65 28.71
C GLU A 241 16.37 4.73 29.93
N SER A 242 16.80 4.12 31.03
CA SER A 242 16.35 4.50 32.37
C SER A 242 17.39 4.15 33.44
N THR A 243 18.55 4.82 33.37
CA THR A 243 19.43 4.98 34.54
C THR A 243 19.70 6.47 34.77
N PRO A 244 19.43 7.02 35.97
CA PRO A 244 19.83 8.38 36.29
C PRO A 244 21.35 8.41 36.50
N SER A 245 22.03 9.25 35.73
CA SER A 245 23.45 9.56 35.90
C SER A 245 23.66 10.32 37.21
N GLU A 246 24.15 9.61 38.23
CA GLU A 246 24.78 10.21 39.41
C GLU A 246 26.30 10.35 39.20
N GLY A 247 26.82 11.56 39.45
CA GLY A 247 28.17 11.76 39.97
C GLY A 247 29.30 11.95 38.96
N VAL A 248 29.52 13.19 38.53
CA VAL A 248 30.80 13.65 37.98
C VAL A 248 31.67 14.18 39.12
N PRO A 249 32.89 13.66 39.37
CA PRO A 249 33.92 14.40 40.07
C PRO A 249 34.86 15.09 39.08
N SER A 250 35.05 16.39 39.36
CA SER A 250 36.04 17.31 38.81
C SER A 250 37.46 16.73 38.75
N VAL A 251 38.13 16.86 37.60
CA VAL A 251 39.60 16.80 37.49
C VAL A 251 40.10 17.96 36.64
N THR A 252 41.11 18.61 37.22
CA THR A 252 41.79 19.86 36.92
C THR A 252 42.64 19.87 35.64
N GLU A 253 42.85 21.10 35.15
CA GLU A 253 43.83 21.54 34.14
C GLU A 253 45.23 20.94 34.31
N GLU A 254 45.85 20.55 33.18
CA GLU A 254 47.25 20.91 32.87
C GLU A 254 47.55 20.68 31.37
N ALA A 255 48.25 21.63 30.76
CA ALA A 255 48.82 21.61 29.40
C ALA A 255 50.27 22.16 29.51
N PRO A 256 51.10 22.19 28.44
CA PRO A 256 51.35 21.22 27.37
C PRO A 256 52.86 20.82 27.29
N GLY A 257 53.18 19.71 26.62
CA GLY A 257 54.56 19.23 26.45
C GLY A 257 54.94 19.00 24.98
N VAL A 258 55.97 19.72 24.55
CA VAL A 258 56.59 19.78 23.21
C VAL A 258 57.65 18.68 23.06
N PHE A 259 57.70 17.94 21.94
CA PHE A 259 58.91 17.32 21.33
C PHE A 259 58.56 16.92 19.88
N ALA A 260 59.10 17.54 18.83
CA ALA A 260 60.45 17.42 18.24
C ALA A 260 60.63 16.25 17.25
N VAL A 261 60.81 16.69 15.99
CA VAL A 261 61.21 16.08 14.71
C VAL A 261 62.26 14.97 14.79
N ASP A 262 62.13 13.94 13.95
CA ASP A 262 63.29 13.28 13.33
C ASP A 262 62.97 12.73 11.92
N ALA A 263 63.99 12.67 11.06
CA ALA A 263 63.90 12.68 9.61
C ALA A 263 64.36 11.38 8.89
N ALA A 264 63.73 11.09 7.73
CA ALA A 264 64.26 10.41 6.52
C ALA A 264 64.68 8.90 6.58
N PRO A 265 64.81 8.14 5.45
CA PRO A 265 64.83 8.56 4.03
C PRO A 265 64.00 7.71 3.01
N ALA A 266 63.99 8.21 1.76
CA ALA A 266 63.46 7.67 0.50
C ALA A 266 64.18 6.39 0.00
N GLU A 267 63.55 5.46 -0.75
CA GLU A 267 63.37 5.36 -2.23
C GLU A 267 62.88 3.91 -2.56
N PRO A 268 62.61 3.45 -3.81
CA PRO A 268 62.20 4.12 -5.06
C PRO A 268 60.96 3.47 -5.76
N ALA A 269 60.55 4.10 -6.87
CA ALA A 269 59.43 3.76 -7.74
C ALA A 269 59.63 2.49 -8.60
N GLU A 270 58.55 1.73 -8.81
CA GLU A 270 58.44 0.69 -9.84
C GLU A 270 57.68 1.21 -11.07
N SER A 271 58.28 0.92 -12.21
CA SER A 271 57.87 1.21 -13.59
C SER A 271 56.76 0.29 -14.08
N VAL A 272 55.78 0.84 -14.79
CA VAL A 272 54.75 0.09 -15.53
C VAL A 272 55.04 0.19 -17.03
N ASP A 273 55.16 -0.98 -17.68
CA ASP A 273 55.33 -1.14 -19.13
C ASP A 273 54.06 -0.77 -19.92
N PRO A 274 54.16 -0.18 -21.13
CA PRO A 274 53.02 0.04 -22.02
C PRO A 274 52.80 -1.17 -22.96
N ILE A 275 51.55 -1.65 -23.00
CA ILE A 275 51.11 -2.71 -23.93
C ILE A 275 50.83 -2.11 -25.32
N GLU A 276 51.34 -2.82 -26.32
CA GLU A 276 51.35 -2.52 -27.74
C GLU A 276 49.97 -2.45 -28.40
N ALA A 277 49.93 -1.60 -29.42
CA ALA A 277 48.84 -1.34 -30.34
C ALA A 277 48.53 -2.56 -31.24
N PHE A 278 47.24 -2.77 -31.51
CA PHE A 278 46.79 -3.46 -32.72
C PHE A 278 45.97 -2.50 -33.58
N ALA A 279 46.52 -2.19 -34.74
CA ALA A 279 45.88 -1.49 -35.84
C ALA A 279 44.87 -2.41 -36.54
N THR A 280 43.74 -1.85 -36.98
CA THR A 280 42.90 -2.47 -38.02
C THR A 280 42.43 -1.36 -38.95
N GLU A 281 42.95 -1.37 -40.18
CA GLU A 281 42.55 -0.53 -41.30
C GLU A 281 41.25 -1.04 -41.95
N ALA A 282 40.35 -0.11 -42.30
CA ALA A 282 39.60 -0.01 -43.57
C ALA A 282 38.44 1.01 -43.42
N PRO A 283 37.78 1.46 -44.51
CA PRO A 283 38.30 2.28 -45.59
C PRO A 283 37.60 3.66 -45.65
N SER A 284 38.27 4.60 -46.31
CA SER A 284 37.86 5.98 -46.58
C SER A 284 36.62 6.08 -47.49
N GLU A 285 35.60 6.79 -47.04
CA GLU A 285 34.60 7.41 -47.91
C GLU A 285 34.71 8.94 -47.88
N ASP A 286 34.69 9.47 -49.08
CA ASP A 286 34.88 10.84 -49.55
C ASP A 286 33.56 11.63 -49.41
N VAL A 287 33.51 12.65 -48.55
CA VAL A 287 32.44 13.65 -48.55
C VAL A 287 32.97 15.04 -48.16
N GLY A 288 33.12 15.89 -49.17
CA GLY A 288 32.58 17.26 -49.17
C GLY A 288 33.17 18.28 -48.20
N SER A 289 34.27 18.92 -48.62
CA SER A 289 34.76 20.19 -48.09
C SER A 289 33.73 21.32 -48.30
N MET A 290 33.19 21.87 -47.21
CA MET A 290 32.47 23.16 -47.21
C MET A 290 33.32 24.21 -46.51
N ALA A 291 33.73 25.21 -47.28
CA ALA A 291 34.45 26.39 -46.82
C ALA A 291 33.56 27.30 -45.94
N PRO A 292 34.12 28.00 -44.93
CA PRO A 292 33.40 29.01 -44.17
C PRO A 292 33.23 30.31 -44.99
N PRO A 293 32.11 31.04 -44.85
CA PRO A 293 31.90 32.32 -45.53
C PRO A 293 32.76 33.45 -44.94
N PRO A 294 33.03 34.51 -45.73
CA PRO A 294 33.94 35.59 -45.34
C PRO A 294 33.30 36.57 -44.35
N VAL A 295 34.13 37.03 -43.41
CA VAL A 295 33.84 38.10 -42.45
C VAL A 295 33.94 39.44 -43.18
N GLU A 296 32.85 40.19 -43.26
CA GLU A 296 32.86 41.58 -43.73
C GLU A 296 33.15 42.58 -42.58
N PRO A 297 33.86 43.69 -42.86
CA PRO A 297 34.35 44.63 -41.85
C PRO A 297 33.26 45.58 -41.33
N PHE A 298 33.28 45.79 -40.01
CA PHE A 298 32.46 46.76 -39.28
C PHE A 298 32.62 48.18 -39.84
N CYS A 299 31.49 48.78 -40.20
CA CYS A 299 31.36 50.18 -40.58
C CYS A 299 31.26 51.09 -39.34
N SER A 300 31.88 52.26 -39.44
CA SER A 300 32.02 53.32 -38.46
C SER A 300 30.71 53.86 -37.84
N PRO A 301 30.78 54.50 -36.65
CA PRO A 301 29.61 55.03 -35.95
C PRO A 301 29.02 56.29 -36.63
N PRO A 302 27.69 56.48 -36.58
CA PRO A 302 27.06 57.71 -37.05
C PRO A 302 27.26 58.89 -36.07
N THR A 303 27.52 60.04 -36.66
CA THR A 303 27.56 61.39 -36.07
C THR A 303 26.18 61.79 -35.53
N PRO A 304 26.08 62.53 -34.40
CA PRO A 304 24.82 62.86 -33.77
C PRO A 304 24.03 63.90 -34.58
N GLU A 305 22.82 63.52 -34.98
CA GLU A 305 21.83 64.42 -35.55
C GLU A 305 21.05 65.09 -34.40
N ALA A 306 20.92 66.42 -34.49
CA ALA A 306 20.32 67.27 -33.48
C ALA A 306 18.81 66.96 -33.36
N ILE A 307 18.41 66.42 -32.21
CA ILE A 307 16.99 66.29 -31.84
C ILE A 307 16.53 67.65 -31.31
N GLU A 308 15.58 68.24 -32.03
CA GLU A 308 14.79 69.39 -31.58
C GLU A 308 14.06 69.05 -30.28
N VAL A 309 14.25 69.90 -29.28
CA VAL A 309 13.63 69.81 -27.96
C VAL A 309 12.19 70.33 -28.08
N GLU A 310 11.21 69.43 -28.09
CA GLU A 310 9.82 69.79 -27.80
C GLU A 310 9.60 69.92 -26.27
N PRO A 311 8.86 70.94 -25.80
CA PRO A 311 8.70 71.21 -24.39
C PRO A 311 7.69 70.26 -23.73
N SER A 312 8.21 69.50 -22.77
CA SER A 312 7.56 69.02 -21.55
C SER A 312 6.12 69.51 -21.31
N THR A 313 5.15 68.61 -21.44
CA THR A 313 3.86 68.70 -20.74
C THR A 313 3.23 67.31 -20.66
N ALA A 314 3.23 66.75 -19.46
CA ALA A 314 2.35 65.70 -18.90
C ALA A 314 3.19 64.67 -18.11
N ALA A 315 3.06 64.75 -16.78
CA ALA A 315 3.54 63.71 -15.89
C ALA A 315 2.83 62.39 -16.22
N PRO A 316 3.55 61.25 -16.31
CA PRO A 316 2.90 59.95 -16.45
C PRO A 316 2.06 59.67 -15.20
N GLU A 317 0.77 59.46 -15.44
CA GLU A 317 -0.20 58.97 -14.46
C GLU A 317 0.32 57.61 -13.93
N PRO A 318 0.39 57.40 -12.60
CA PRO A 318 0.92 56.17 -12.04
C PRO A 318 0.06 54.99 -12.51
N GLU A 319 0.68 54.01 -13.16
CA GLU A 319 0.05 52.73 -13.46
C GLU A 319 -0.50 52.15 -12.15
N PRO A 320 -1.77 51.71 -12.11
CA PRO A 320 -2.35 51.13 -10.91
C PRO A 320 -1.54 49.89 -10.53
N GLU A 321 -0.95 49.90 -9.33
CA GLU A 321 -0.31 48.72 -8.74
C GLU A 321 -1.29 47.54 -8.84
N PRO A 322 -0.87 46.37 -9.35
CA PRO A 322 -1.74 45.21 -9.47
C PRO A 322 -2.27 44.86 -8.07
N GLU A 323 -3.59 44.90 -7.92
CA GLU A 323 -4.25 44.48 -6.68
C GLU A 323 -3.71 43.09 -6.28
N PRO A 324 -3.29 42.88 -5.02
CA PRO A 324 -2.73 41.61 -4.58
C PRO A 324 -3.79 40.54 -4.78
N ALA A 325 -3.53 39.61 -5.72
CA ALA A 325 -4.39 38.48 -5.99
C ALA A 325 -4.74 37.81 -4.65
N ALA A 326 -6.04 37.74 -4.35
CA ALA A 326 -6.52 37.17 -3.09
C ALA A 326 -5.90 35.77 -2.90
N LYS A 327 -5.10 35.61 -1.84
CA LYS A 327 -4.44 34.34 -1.53
C LYS A 327 -5.50 33.24 -1.44
N LYS A 328 -5.39 32.21 -2.26
CA LYS A 328 -6.24 31.02 -2.17
C LYS A 328 -5.91 30.31 -0.84
N SER A 329 -6.76 30.46 0.16
CA SER A 329 -6.61 29.72 1.41
C SER A 329 -7.23 28.33 1.25
N HIS A 330 -6.41 27.29 1.23
CA HIS A 330 -6.90 25.90 1.23
C HIS A 330 -7.19 25.44 2.67
N PRO A 331 -8.20 24.57 2.88
CA PRO A 331 -8.49 24.00 4.18
C PRO A 331 -7.37 23.06 4.66
N PRO A 332 -7.29 22.77 5.98
CA PRO A 332 -6.43 21.72 6.49
C PRO A 332 -6.73 20.35 5.89
N LEU A 333 -5.73 19.46 5.88
CA LEU A 333 -5.87 18.08 5.41
C LEU A 333 -6.96 17.31 6.17
N ASP A 334 -7.10 17.58 7.46
CA ASP A 334 -8.21 17.10 8.27
C ASP A 334 -9.17 18.26 8.59
N PRO A 335 -10.45 18.20 8.15
CA PRO A 335 -11.42 19.27 8.39
C PRO A 335 -11.71 19.52 9.88
N ASN A 336 -11.42 18.55 10.75
CA ASN A 336 -11.62 18.64 12.20
C ASN A 336 -10.33 18.97 12.97
N ALA A 337 -9.27 19.42 12.30
CA ALA A 337 -7.98 19.67 12.93
C ALA A 337 -8.03 20.56 14.18
N ALA A 338 -8.87 21.59 14.19
CA ALA A 338 -9.03 22.48 15.35
C ALA A 338 -9.55 21.76 16.62
N LEU A 339 -10.30 20.67 16.46
CA LEU A 339 -10.91 19.90 17.54
C LEU A 339 -10.04 18.70 17.95
N GLU A 340 -9.46 18.00 16.98
CA GLU A 340 -8.81 16.70 17.20
C GLU A 340 -7.30 16.78 17.51
N TRP A 341 -6.63 17.93 17.28
CA TRP A 341 -5.15 17.96 17.39
C TRP A 341 -4.60 17.53 18.76
N ARG A 342 -5.34 17.78 19.85
CA ARG A 342 -4.95 17.32 21.19
C ARG A 342 -5.00 15.80 21.34
N ARG A 343 -5.94 15.15 20.66
CA ARG A 343 -6.03 13.69 20.61
C ARG A 343 -4.84 13.11 19.84
N TRP A 344 -4.46 13.71 18.72
CA TRP A 344 -3.27 13.28 17.97
C TRP A 344 -2.00 13.40 18.80
N VAL A 345 -1.85 14.48 19.57
CA VAL A 345 -0.75 14.62 20.55
C VAL A 345 -0.73 13.45 21.53
N GLN A 346 -1.87 13.12 22.17
CA GLN A 346 -1.96 12.00 23.10
C GLN A 346 -1.64 10.65 22.43
N GLU A 347 -2.09 10.45 21.20
CA GLU A 347 -1.80 9.24 20.42
C GLU A 347 -0.30 9.10 20.15
N LEU A 348 0.37 10.18 19.68
CA LEU A 348 1.82 10.19 19.48
C LEU A 348 2.58 9.90 20.78
N GLU A 349 2.19 10.49 21.91
CA GLU A 349 2.81 10.21 23.20
C GLU A 349 2.62 8.76 23.66
N SER A 350 1.44 8.18 23.43
CA SER A 350 1.16 6.77 23.74
C SER A 350 1.98 5.79 22.89
N THR A 351 2.48 6.27 21.74
CA THR A 351 3.29 5.48 20.80
C THR A 351 4.79 5.56 21.07
N ARG A 352 5.22 6.22 22.15
CA ARG A 352 6.63 6.18 22.58
C ARG A 352 7.11 4.74 22.83
N GLY A 353 8.37 4.48 22.50
CA GLY A 353 9.02 3.18 22.64
C GLY A 353 8.86 2.26 21.43
N PRO A 354 9.23 0.98 21.54
CA PRO A 354 9.23 0.04 20.43
C PRO A 354 7.79 -0.35 20.09
N LYS A 355 7.38 -0.09 18.85
CA LYS A 355 6.03 -0.42 18.36
C LYS A 355 6.10 -1.34 17.14
N PRO A 356 5.12 -2.23 16.96
CA PRO A 356 4.99 -2.98 15.71
C PRO A 356 4.87 -2.03 14.52
N LEU A 357 5.42 -2.43 13.37
CA LEU A 357 5.40 -1.66 12.12
C LEU A 357 4.00 -1.10 11.78
N ALA A 358 2.96 -1.95 11.84
CA ALA A 358 1.58 -1.53 11.54
C ALA A 358 1.06 -0.44 12.48
N VAL A 359 1.53 -0.40 13.73
CA VAL A 359 1.17 0.67 14.69
C VAL A 359 1.86 1.96 14.28
N ILE A 360 3.13 1.92 13.86
CA ILE A 360 3.89 3.09 13.39
C ILE A 360 3.24 3.67 12.13
N GLU A 361 2.95 2.83 11.14
CA GLU A 361 2.30 3.24 9.88
C GLU A 361 0.94 3.88 10.13
N ARG A 362 0.11 3.26 10.98
CA ARG A 362 -1.19 3.83 11.37
C ARG A 362 -1.01 5.17 12.05
N THR A 363 -0.18 5.24 13.10
CA THR A 363 0.06 6.46 13.89
C THR A 363 0.59 7.60 13.02
N PHE A 364 1.48 7.28 12.06
CA PHE A 364 1.98 8.24 11.09
C PHE A 364 0.81 8.88 10.30
N VAL A 365 -0.07 8.05 9.75
CA VAL A 365 -1.20 8.52 8.93
C VAL A 365 -2.30 9.17 9.76
N SER A 366 -2.68 8.61 10.92
CA SER A 366 -3.82 9.03 11.74
C SER A 366 -3.54 10.19 12.68
N ALA A 367 -2.28 10.36 13.11
CA ALA A 367 -1.91 11.35 14.12
C ALA A 367 -0.77 12.28 13.66
N TYR A 368 0.35 11.73 13.16
CA TYR A 368 1.52 12.53 12.84
C TYR A 368 1.29 13.50 11.68
N VAL A 369 0.85 12.99 10.52
CA VAL A 369 0.59 13.78 9.31
C VAL A 369 -0.43 14.90 9.55
N PRO A 370 -1.63 14.63 10.09
CA PRO A 370 -2.60 15.70 10.32
C PRO A 370 -2.15 16.69 11.40
N LEU A 371 -1.39 16.26 12.42
CA LEU A 371 -0.81 17.19 13.40
C LEU A 371 0.26 18.09 12.77
N SER A 372 1.12 17.53 11.91
CA SER A 372 2.15 18.28 11.19
C SER A 372 1.52 19.33 10.25
N ASP A 373 0.45 18.96 9.53
CA ASP A 373 -0.33 19.91 8.72
C ASP A 373 -0.96 21.01 9.57
N ALA A 374 -1.59 20.64 10.69
CA ALA A 374 -2.21 21.59 11.61
C ALA A 374 -1.19 22.56 12.23
N LEU A 375 0.02 22.10 12.56
CA LEU A 375 1.13 22.94 13.00
C LEU A 375 1.60 23.90 11.90
N ALA A 376 1.80 23.39 10.68
CA ALA A 376 2.22 24.21 9.54
C ALA A 376 1.21 25.30 9.17
N ARG A 377 -0.08 25.10 9.47
CA ARG A 377 -1.17 26.05 9.25
C ARG A 377 -1.46 26.95 10.47
N GLY A 378 -0.78 26.75 11.60
CA GLY A 378 -1.04 27.49 12.84
C GLY A 378 -2.39 27.17 13.50
N VAL A 379 -2.97 26.01 13.20
CA VAL A 379 -4.24 25.52 13.79
C VAL A 379 -4.00 24.81 15.12
N ALA A 380 -2.94 24.01 15.20
CA ALA A 380 -2.52 23.36 16.44
C ALA A 380 -1.72 24.35 17.32
N GLY A 381 -1.82 24.19 18.64
CA GLY A 381 -1.04 24.99 19.58
C GLY A 381 0.46 24.69 19.52
N GLU A 382 1.30 25.67 19.86
CA GLU A 382 2.76 25.55 19.85
C GLU A 382 3.27 24.40 20.75
N GLU A 383 2.48 24.02 21.77
CA GLU A 383 2.77 22.90 22.67
C GLU A 383 2.80 21.53 21.95
N ALA A 384 2.19 21.42 20.76
CA ALA A 384 2.20 20.18 20.00
C ALA A 384 3.51 19.96 19.20
N ALA A 385 4.24 21.04 18.88
CA ALA A 385 5.44 20.95 18.05
C ALA A 385 6.55 20.08 18.68
N PRO A 386 6.88 20.20 19.98
CA PRO A 386 7.84 19.31 20.63
C PRO A 386 7.44 17.82 20.58
N VAL A 387 6.14 17.51 20.63
CA VAL A 387 5.65 16.12 20.61
C VAL A 387 5.82 15.51 19.21
N ALA A 388 5.42 16.25 18.16
CA ALA A 388 5.64 15.84 16.78
C ALA A 388 7.13 15.64 16.50
N LEU A 389 7.98 16.61 16.88
CA LEU A 389 9.42 16.53 16.69
C LEU A 389 10.06 15.35 17.44
N ALA A 390 9.62 15.08 18.67
CA ALA A 390 10.12 13.95 19.45
C ALA A 390 9.77 12.60 18.79
N TRP A 391 8.54 12.46 18.27
CA TRP A 391 8.13 11.28 17.53
C TRP A 391 8.95 11.10 16.24
N ALA A 392 9.13 12.18 15.47
CA ALA A 392 9.90 12.16 14.22
C ALA A 392 11.36 11.74 14.44
N LYS A 393 12.03 12.30 15.45
CA LYS A 393 13.40 11.93 15.82
C LYS A 393 13.51 10.49 16.30
N SER A 394 12.51 10.00 17.04
CA SER A 394 12.46 8.60 17.45
C SER A 394 12.32 7.68 16.23
N PHE A 395 11.43 8.02 15.29
CA PHE A 395 11.28 7.29 14.04
C PHE A 395 12.58 7.26 13.24
N GLU A 396 13.21 8.42 13.05
CA GLU A 396 14.45 8.58 12.29
C GLU A 396 15.58 7.71 12.83
N ARG A 397 15.79 7.73 14.15
CA ARG A 397 16.77 6.88 14.82
C ARG A 397 16.48 5.41 14.59
N SER A 398 15.26 4.98 14.87
CA SER A 398 14.87 3.57 14.75
C SER A 398 14.92 3.05 13.32
N TYR A 399 14.54 3.86 12.35
CA TYR A 399 14.63 3.46 10.95
C TYR A 399 16.07 3.36 10.49
N SER A 400 16.92 4.33 10.83
CA SER A 400 18.36 4.30 10.53
C SER A 400 19.04 3.06 11.10
N GLU A 401 18.81 2.76 12.37
CA GLU A 401 19.40 1.59 13.05
C GLU A 401 18.85 0.26 12.50
N ALA A 402 17.56 0.21 12.16
CA ALA A 402 16.95 -1.01 11.64
C ALA A 402 17.28 -1.25 10.16
N PHE A 403 17.64 -0.22 9.39
CA PHE A 403 17.76 -0.31 7.94
C PHE A 403 18.75 -1.37 7.49
N ASP A 404 19.92 -1.46 8.11
CA ASP A 404 20.92 -2.49 7.78
C ASP A 404 20.39 -3.91 8.01
N ALA A 405 19.59 -4.11 9.07
CA ALA A 405 18.95 -5.39 9.30
C ALA A 405 17.84 -5.68 8.27
N LEU A 406 17.08 -4.68 7.85
CA LEU A 406 16.03 -4.80 6.82
C LEU A 406 16.59 -5.24 5.47
N ARG A 407 17.80 -4.78 5.13
CA ARG A 407 18.48 -5.17 3.87
C ARG A 407 18.73 -6.68 3.80
N VAL A 408 19.05 -7.31 4.93
CA VAL A 408 19.50 -8.72 4.97
C VAL A 408 18.35 -9.68 5.30
N ARG A 409 17.47 -9.33 6.25
CA ARG A 409 16.52 -10.29 6.85
C ARG A 409 15.32 -10.67 5.98
N GLY A 410 15.11 -10.04 4.82
CA GLY A 410 13.99 -10.31 3.91
C GLY A 410 12.60 -9.92 4.44
N LYS A 411 12.46 -9.69 5.75
CA LYS A 411 11.29 -9.12 6.42
C LYS A 411 11.43 -7.61 6.44
N ARG A 412 10.72 -6.92 5.56
CA ARG A 412 10.77 -5.46 5.43
C ARG A 412 9.37 -4.89 5.18
N PRO A 413 9.15 -3.61 5.51
CA PRO A 413 7.95 -2.90 5.07
C PRO A 413 7.81 -2.95 3.54
N THR A 414 6.61 -2.63 3.06
CA THR A 414 6.39 -2.46 1.62
C THR A 414 7.14 -1.19 1.18
N MET A 415 8.12 -1.35 0.29
CA MET A 415 9.01 -0.26 -0.12
C MET A 415 8.69 0.23 -1.52
N VAL A 416 9.26 1.38 -1.87
CA VAL A 416 9.18 1.96 -3.22
C VAL A 416 9.66 0.99 -4.31
N LEU A 417 10.68 0.17 -4.01
CA LEU A 417 11.18 -0.82 -4.96
C LEU A 417 10.17 -1.95 -5.28
N ASP A 418 9.11 -2.11 -4.49
CA ASP A 418 8.06 -3.13 -4.68
C ASP A 418 6.95 -2.65 -5.64
N VAL A 419 6.94 -1.36 -5.99
CA VAL A 419 5.93 -0.71 -6.85
C VAL A 419 5.66 -1.45 -8.16
N PRO A 420 6.66 -1.95 -8.93
CA PRO A 420 6.38 -2.68 -10.16
C PRO A 420 5.52 -3.94 -9.94
N ASP A 421 5.82 -4.72 -8.90
CA ASP A 421 5.09 -5.95 -8.59
C ASP A 421 3.71 -5.66 -8.00
N LEU A 422 3.58 -4.58 -7.21
CA LEU A 422 2.31 -4.08 -6.72
C LEU A 422 1.40 -3.64 -7.87
N ALA A 423 1.90 -2.84 -8.82
CA ALA A 423 1.14 -2.41 -9.98
C ALA A 423 0.62 -3.59 -10.81
N LEU A 424 1.45 -4.61 -11.04
CA LEU A 424 1.04 -5.81 -11.77
C LEU A 424 0.00 -6.64 -11.00
N ARG A 425 0.10 -6.71 -9.67
CA ARG A 425 -0.87 -7.42 -8.82
C ARG A 425 -2.22 -6.70 -8.81
N ILE A 426 -2.22 -5.41 -8.50
CA ILE A 426 -3.42 -4.55 -8.48
C ILE A 426 -4.06 -4.51 -9.87
N GLY A 427 -3.25 -4.39 -10.92
CA GLY A 427 -3.73 -4.37 -12.31
C GLY A 427 -4.46 -5.66 -12.68
N ARG A 428 -3.94 -6.83 -12.28
CA ARG A 428 -4.64 -8.10 -12.48
C ARG A 428 -5.95 -8.18 -11.70
N LEU A 429 -5.94 -7.76 -10.43
CA LEU A 429 -7.12 -7.76 -9.56
C LEU A 429 -8.28 -6.95 -10.16
N HIS A 430 -7.98 -5.77 -10.72
CA HIS A 430 -8.98 -4.90 -11.34
C HIS A 430 -9.12 -5.07 -12.86
N GLY A 431 -8.59 -6.15 -13.43
CA GLY A 431 -8.75 -6.47 -14.86
C GLY A 431 -8.15 -5.44 -15.83
N ALA A 432 -7.11 -4.72 -15.40
CA ALA A 432 -6.33 -3.83 -16.25
C ALA A 432 -5.57 -4.61 -17.32
N ARG A 433 -5.58 -4.09 -18.55
CA ARG A 433 -4.83 -4.63 -19.70
C ARG A 433 -3.37 -4.22 -19.69
N SER A 434 -3.06 -3.09 -19.06
CA SER A 434 -1.69 -2.58 -18.92
C SER A 434 -1.54 -1.82 -17.61
N ALA A 435 -0.30 -1.67 -17.16
CA ALA A 435 0.06 -0.87 -16.00
C ALA A 435 1.14 0.15 -16.39
N GLN A 436 1.01 1.40 -15.92
CA GLN A 436 2.01 2.45 -16.04
C GLN A 436 2.48 2.87 -14.65
N LEU A 437 3.79 3.05 -14.51
CA LEU A 437 4.43 3.53 -13.29
C LEU A 437 4.73 5.02 -13.44
N ILE A 438 4.19 5.84 -12.54
CA ILE A 438 4.36 7.29 -12.55
C ILE A 438 5.01 7.70 -11.22
N LEU A 439 6.28 8.08 -11.28
CA LEU A 439 7.08 8.55 -10.15
C LEU A 439 6.99 10.08 -10.08
N VAL A 440 6.66 10.61 -8.91
CA VAL A 440 6.74 12.04 -8.60
C VAL A 440 7.95 12.27 -7.70
N ASP A 441 8.94 12.98 -8.23
CA ASP A 441 10.26 13.17 -7.62
C ASP A 441 10.18 14.02 -6.36
N GLY A 442 10.48 13.44 -5.20
CA GLY A 442 10.38 14.13 -3.91
C GLY A 442 8.94 14.25 -3.37
N MET A 443 8.01 13.37 -3.74
CA MET A 443 6.64 13.44 -3.22
C MET A 443 6.51 12.92 -1.78
N ARG A 444 6.59 13.85 -0.83
CA ARG A 444 6.24 13.65 0.59
C ARG A 444 4.81 13.10 0.77
N PHE A 445 4.56 12.33 1.83
CA PHE A 445 3.25 11.69 2.05
C PHE A 445 2.06 12.66 2.05
N ASP A 446 2.14 13.73 2.83
CA ASP A 446 1.08 14.74 2.94
C ASP A 446 0.87 15.53 1.64
N LEU A 447 1.94 15.84 0.90
CA LEU A 447 1.88 16.39 -0.45
C LEU A 447 1.12 15.44 -1.38
N GLY A 448 1.41 14.14 -1.34
CA GLY A 448 0.67 13.18 -2.16
C GLY A 448 -0.81 13.07 -1.76
N LEU A 449 -1.16 13.20 -0.47
CA LEU A 449 -2.56 13.28 -0.05
C LEU A 449 -3.27 14.48 -0.69
N ARG A 450 -2.63 15.65 -0.66
CA ARG A 450 -3.10 16.90 -1.27
C ARG A 450 -3.26 16.77 -2.79
N VAL A 451 -2.27 16.17 -3.46
CA VAL A 451 -2.31 15.89 -4.91
C VAL A 451 -3.48 14.96 -5.24
N ASN A 452 -3.66 13.87 -4.49
CA ASN A 452 -4.74 12.92 -4.72
C ASN A 452 -6.12 13.56 -4.52
N GLU A 453 -6.29 14.41 -3.51
CA GLU A 453 -7.54 15.14 -3.27
C GLU A 453 -7.91 16.04 -4.46
N ARG A 454 -6.93 16.74 -5.04
CA ARG A 454 -7.11 17.64 -6.20
C ARG A 454 -7.25 16.90 -7.52
N LEU A 455 -6.56 15.77 -7.65
CA LEU A 455 -6.60 14.93 -8.84
C LEU A 455 -7.97 14.28 -9.03
N ARG A 456 -8.63 13.86 -7.94
CA ARG A 456 -9.94 13.21 -7.97
C ARG A 456 -11.02 14.00 -8.75
N PRO A 457 -11.30 15.28 -8.45
CA PRO A 457 -12.28 16.05 -9.21
C PRO A 457 -11.87 16.30 -10.67
N LEU A 458 -10.56 16.41 -10.97
CA LEU A 458 -10.07 16.58 -12.34
C LEU A 458 -10.30 15.35 -13.22
N LEU A 459 -10.18 14.15 -12.64
CA LEU A 459 -10.44 12.89 -13.35
C LEU A 459 -11.94 12.61 -13.48
N GLY A 460 -12.74 13.03 -12.51
CA GLY A 460 -14.19 12.80 -12.50
C GLY A 460 -14.52 11.32 -12.60
N GLN A 461 -15.26 10.93 -13.64
CA GLN A 461 -15.64 9.53 -13.89
C GLN A 461 -14.66 8.79 -14.84
N HIS A 462 -13.61 9.45 -15.34
CA HIS A 462 -12.70 8.85 -16.31
C HIS A 462 -11.72 7.84 -15.69
N ALA A 463 -11.47 7.95 -14.39
CA ALA A 463 -10.62 7.04 -13.67
C ALA A 463 -11.13 6.83 -12.24
N ALA A 464 -11.01 5.61 -11.75
CA ALA A 464 -11.36 5.26 -10.37
C ALA A 464 -10.09 5.01 -9.56
N LEU A 465 -10.01 5.62 -8.37
CA LEU A 465 -8.98 5.29 -7.39
C LEU A 465 -9.31 3.92 -6.80
N THR A 466 -8.49 2.92 -7.07
CA THR A 466 -8.72 1.53 -6.61
C THR A 466 -7.95 1.23 -5.34
N GLU A 467 -6.75 1.77 -5.17
CA GLU A 467 -5.90 1.50 -4.01
C GLU A 467 -5.17 2.74 -3.50
N ARG A 468 -4.92 2.77 -2.19
CA ARG A 468 -4.10 3.76 -1.49
C ARG A 468 -3.07 3.02 -0.64
N LEU A 469 -1.80 3.32 -0.86
CA LEU A 469 -0.68 2.64 -0.23
C LEU A 469 0.23 3.63 0.47
N LEU A 470 0.82 3.18 1.57
CA LEU A 470 1.96 3.79 2.22
C LEU A 470 3.20 2.97 1.84
N LEU A 471 4.22 3.62 1.31
CA LEU A 471 5.47 3.01 0.90
C LEU A 471 6.63 3.57 1.72
N TRP A 472 7.68 2.77 1.85
CA TRP A 472 8.91 3.14 2.53
C TRP A 472 10.05 3.31 1.52
N SER A 473 10.74 4.44 1.58
CA SER A 473 11.94 4.72 0.79
C SER A 473 13.16 4.09 1.43
N ALA A 474 14.01 3.49 0.61
CA ALA A 474 15.29 2.97 1.09
C ALA A 474 16.25 4.12 1.45
N LEU A 475 17.25 3.85 2.30
CA LEU A 475 18.32 4.80 2.61
C LEU A 475 19.52 4.64 1.65
N PRO A 476 20.19 5.74 1.25
CA PRO A 476 19.74 7.12 1.45
C PRO A 476 18.44 7.40 0.67
N SER A 477 17.55 8.21 1.24
CA SER A 477 16.24 8.56 0.67
C SER A 477 16.37 9.56 -0.50
N THR A 478 17.00 9.10 -1.58
CA THR A 478 17.24 9.88 -2.80
C THR A 478 16.70 9.19 -4.04
N THR A 479 16.34 9.97 -5.06
CA THR A 479 15.85 9.51 -6.36
C THR A 479 16.77 8.48 -7.00
N ALA A 480 18.09 8.71 -6.93
CA ALA A 480 19.10 7.84 -7.50
C ALA A 480 19.05 6.43 -6.89
N MET A 481 19.01 6.35 -5.55
CA MET A 481 18.90 5.09 -4.82
C MET A 481 17.59 4.38 -5.14
N GLN A 482 16.46 5.10 -5.14
CA GLN A 482 15.17 4.46 -5.38
C GLN A 482 15.03 3.93 -6.81
N LEU A 483 15.50 4.67 -7.82
CA LEU A 483 15.45 4.21 -9.22
C LEU A 483 16.39 3.03 -9.47
N GLU A 484 17.54 2.98 -8.82
CA GLU A 484 18.41 1.81 -8.84
C GLU A 484 17.67 0.57 -8.29
N LEU A 485 17.03 0.73 -7.12
CA LEU A 485 16.31 -0.36 -6.46
C LEU A 485 15.03 -0.77 -7.20
N ILE A 486 14.30 0.13 -7.84
CA ILE A 486 13.17 -0.22 -8.72
C ILE A 486 13.65 -1.11 -9.88
N GLY A 487 14.85 -0.83 -10.41
CA GLY A 487 15.43 -1.62 -11.49
C GLY A 487 15.91 -3.00 -11.07
N ARG A 488 16.49 -3.12 -9.86
CA ARG A 488 17.07 -4.37 -9.32
C ARG A 488 16.08 -5.20 -8.49
N GLY A 489 14.99 -4.59 -8.02
CA GLY A 489 14.05 -5.16 -7.07
C GLY A 489 14.67 -5.41 -5.70
N ALA A 490 14.03 -6.31 -4.93
CA ALA A 490 14.41 -6.61 -3.55
C ALA A 490 15.84 -7.15 -3.39
N GLN A 491 16.38 -7.77 -4.44
CA GLN A 491 17.75 -8.29 -4.42
C GLN A 491 18.78 -7.16 -4.42
N GLY A 492 18.50 -6.05 -5.11
CA GLY A 492 19.38 -4.88 -5.14
C GLY A 492 19.65 -4.31 -3.74
N LEU A 493 18.68 -4.38 -2.84
CA LEU A 493 18.78 -3.88 -1.47
C LEU A 493 19.92 -4.54 -0.65
N LYS A 494 20.25 -5.79 -0.96
CA LYS A 494 21.34 -6.54 -0.31
C LYS A 494 22.72 -6.12 -0.82
N GLU A 495 22.79 -5.66 -2.06
CA GLU A 495 24.02 -5.42 -2.81
C GLU A 495 24.44 -3.95 -2.81
N VAL A 496 23.63 -3.05 -2.23
CA VAL A 496 23.93 -1.61 -2.16
C VAL A 496 25.26 -1.37 -1.41
N THR A 497 26.29 -0.95 -2.15
CA THR A 497 27.62 -0.63 -1.57
C THR A 497 27.76 0.83 -1.13
N GLY A 498 26.72 1.66 -1.34
CA GLY A 498 26.69 3.06 -0.90
C GLY A 498 27.18 4.07 -1.93
N GLU A 499 27.73 3.62 -3.07
CA GLU A 499 28.18 4.48 -4.17
C GLU A 499 27.16 4.48 -5.31
N THR A 500 26.09 5.28 -5.18
CA THR A 500 25.22 5.58 -6.32
C THR A 500 25.64 6.92 -6.90
N ASP A 501 26.73 6.93 -7.67
CA ASP A 501 27.38 8.14 -8.21
C ASP A 501 26.67 8.73 -9.46
N SER A 502 25.43 8.30 -9.72
CA SER A 502 24.68 8.71 -10.90
C SER A 502 23.77 9.89 -10.58
N GLU A 503 24.22 11.10 -10.89
CA GLU A 503 23.36 12.28 -10.92
C GLU A 503 22.26 12.10 -11.97
N ILE A 504 21.02 11.97 -11.52
CA ILE A 504 19.87 11.89 -12.41
C ILE A 504 19.47 13.32 -12.76
N PRO A 505 19.48 13.71 -14.05
CA PRO A 505 19.17 15.09 -14.42
C PRO A 505 17.72 15.43 -14.03
N VAL A 506 17.55 16.53 -13.31
CA VAL A 506 16.25 17.08 -12.90
C VAL A 506 15.80 18.11 -13.94
N ALA A 507 14.65 17.91 -14.56
CA ALA A 507 14.08 18.92 -15.46
C ALA A 507 13.67 20.17 -14.66
N ARG A 508 13.92 21.37 -15.21
CA ARG A 508 13.60 22.66 -14.56
C ARG A 508 12.61 23.48 -15.39
N GLY A 509 11.91 24.40 -14.72
CA GLY A 509 10.94 25.30 -15.36
C GLY A 509 9.77 24.54 -15.99
N ARG A 510 9.32 24.93 -17.19
CA ARG A 510 8.17 24.29 -17.87
C ARG A 510 8.39 22.81 -18.18
N ALA A 511 9.63 22.36 -18.29
CA ALA A 511 9.92 20.94 -18.52
C ALA A 511 9.64 20.09 -17.27
N ALA A 512 9.69 20.68 -16.07
CA ALA A 512 9.46 19.98 -14.80
C ALA A 512 8.00 19.51 -14.64
N THR A 513 7.04 20.20 -15.26
CA THR A 513 5.61 19.84 -15.24
C THR A 513 5.25 18.74 -16.25
N THR A 514 6.19 18.31 -17.10
CA THR A 514 5.94 17.32 -18.15
C THR A 514 6.49 15.95 -17.73
N LEU A 515 5.65 14.92 -17.78
CA LEU A 515 6.09 13.54 -17.55
C LEU A 515 7.07 13.09 -18.63
N ARG A 516 8.26 12.66 -18.20
CA ARG A 516 9.28 12.11 -19.09
C ARG A 516 9.51 10.62 -18.82
N ARG A 517 9.81 9.88 -19.88
CA ARG A 517 10.17 8.46 -19.75
C ARG A 517 11.61 8.32 -19.30
N ILE A 518 11.83 7.49 -18.29
CA ILE A 518 13.15 7.06 -17.84
C ILE A 518 13.16 5.54 -17.73
N ARG A 519 14.38 4.97 -17.74
CA ARG A 519 14.58 3.54 -17.51
C ARG A 519 15.19 3.31 -16.14
N ALA A 520 14.53 2.47 -15.35
CA ALA A 520 15.04 1.93 -14.09
C ALA A 520 15.30 0.43 -14.32
N GLY A 521 16.56 0.08 -14.65
CA GLY A 521 16.90 -1.27 -15.11
C GLY A 521 16.11 -1.65 -16.37
N GLN A 522 15.28 -2.69 -16.27
CA GLN A 522 14.40 -3.15 -17.36
C GLN A 522 12.99 -2.56 -17.31
N ARG A 523 12.72 -1.65 -16.36
CA ARG A 523 11.40 -1.05 -16.16
C ARG A 523 11.35 0.34 -16.78
N GLU A 524 10.23 0.65 -17.42
CA GLU A 524 9.91 2.00 -17.88
C GLU A 524 9.12 2.73 -16.79
N VAL A 525 9.58 3.91 -16.41
CA VAL A 525 8.93 4.77 -15.41
C VAL A 525 8.73 6.15 -16.02
N LEU A 526 7.54 6.72 -15.84
CA LEU A 526 7.28 8.12 -16.14
C LEU A 526 7.64 8.95 -14.91
N LYS A 527 8.55 9.92 -15.06
CA LYS A 527 9.02 10.77 -13.96
C LYS A 527 8.48 12.20 -14.11
N LEU A 528 7.97 12.76 -13.02
CA LEU A 528 7.58 14.16 -12.86
C LEU A 528 8.59 14.85 -11.92
N ASP A 529 9.36 15.81 -12.44
CA ASP A 529 10.40 16.52 -11.69
C ASP A 529 9.90 17.82 -11.01
N LEU A 530 8.59 18.08 -11.05
CA LEU A 530 7.99 19.34 -10.61
C LEU A 530 8.33 19.71 -9.16
N VAL A 531 8.17 18.75 -8.25
CA VAL A 531 8.33 18.97 -6.80
C VAL A 531 9.80 19.24 -6.49
N GLU A 532 10.71 18.38 -6.93
CA GLU A 532 12.16 18.55 -6.80
C GLU A 532 12.63 19.91 -7.37
N SER A 533 12.20 20.26 -8.58
CA SER A 533 12.56 21.55 -9.19
C SER A 533 12.09 22.74 -8.36
N ALA A 534 10.86 22.70 -7.83
CA ALA A 534 10.30 23.82 -7.07
C ALA A 534 10.86 23.92 -5.64
N MET A 535 11.23 22.79 -5.03
CA MET A 535 11.72 22.72 -3.65
C MET A 535 13.23 22.97 -3.53
N SER A 536 13.96 22.96 -4.65
CA SER A 536 15.39 23.32 -4.70
C SER A 536 15.71 24.77 -4.30
N VAL A 537 14.70 25.65 -4.23
CA VAL A 537 14.85 27.07 -3.88
C VAL A 537 14.07 27.38 -2.59
N PRO A 538 14.58 28.24 -1.70
CA PRO A 538 13.81 28.77 -0.58
C PRO A 538 12.51 29.44 -1.04
N GLY A 539 11.49 29.41 -0.18
CA GLY A 539 10.15 29.88 -0.56
C GLY A 539 9.30 30.34 0.63
N GLY A 540 8.02 30.59 0.35
CA GLY A 540 7.04 31.01 1.35
C GLY A 540 6.71 29.93 2.41
N PRO A 541 5.66 30.13 3.21
CA PRO A 541 5.23 29.18 4.23
C PRO A 541 5.00 27.79 3.65
N LEU A 542 5.40 26.75 4.41
CA LEU A 542 5.32 25.35 3.98
C LEU A 542 3.93 24.96 3.46
N ALA A 543 2.88 25.29 4.20
CA ALA A 543 1.53 24.90 3.84
C ALA A 543 1.07 25.51 2.50
N GLU A 544 1.38 26.78 2.24
CA GLU A 544 1.08 27.47 0.97
C GLU A 544 1.85 26.80 -0.18
N ARG A 545 3.17 26.57 -0.02
CA ARG A 545 4.00 25.91 -1.04
C ARG A 545 3.50 24.52 -1.42
N LEU A 546 3.10 23.71 -0.43
CA LEU A 546 2.58 22.37 -0.66
C LEU A 546 1.21 22.39 -1.33
N ASP A 547 0.38 23.41 -1.06
CA ASP A 547 -0.92 23.57 -1.72
C ASP A 547 -0.75 23.94 -3.20
N ASP A 548 0.13 24.90 -3.51
CA ASP A 548 0.45 25.31 -4.88
C ASP A 548 1.03 24.14 -5.70
N LEU A 549 1.99 23.42 -5.12
CA LEU A 549 2.57 22.24 -5.78
C LEU A 549 1.56 21.13 -6.00
N ALA A 550 0.63 20.95 -5.07
CA ALA A 550 -0.39 19.92 -5.20
C ALA A 550 -1.38 20.26 -6.34
N ASP A 551 -1.73 21.53 -6.53
CA ASP A 551 -2.54 22.00 -7.67
C ASP A 551 -1.81 21.70 -8.99
N GLU A 552 -0.55 22.16 -9.14
CA GLU A 552 0.23 21.99 -10.36
C GLU A 552 0.51 20.51 -10.69
N ALA A 553 0.87 19.70 -9.68
CA ALA A 553 1.11 18.27 -9.87
C ALA A 553 -0.18 17.52 -10.25
N ALA A 554 -1.32 17.86 -9.61
CA ALA A 554 -2.60 17.25 -9.95
C ALA A 554 -3.03 17.58 -11.40
N GLU A 555 -2.82 18.81 -11.86
CA GLU A 555 -3.08 19.20 -13.25
C GLU A 555 -2.19 18.44 -14.24
N ALA A 556 -0.88 18.34 -13.97
CA ALA A 556 0.06 17.59 -14.81
C ALA A 556 -0.31 16.10 -14.90
N LEU A 557 -0.63 15.48 -13.75
CA LEU A 557 -1.06 14.09 -13.67
C LEU A 557 -2.40 13.87 -14.39
N ALA A 558 -3.39 14.73 -14.17
CA ALA A 558 -4.69 14.64 -14.84
C ALA A 558 -4.54 14.73 -16.36
N GLY A 559 -3.72 15.67 -16.84
CA GLY A 559 -3.44 15.85 -18.27
C GLY A 559 -2.81 14.63 -18.94
N HIS A 560 -2.16 13.75 -18.19
CA HIS A 560 -1.65 12.46 -18.67
C HIS A 560 -2.68 11.34 -18.53
N LEU A 561 -3.26 11.17 -17.35
CA LEU A 561 -4.21 10.08 -17.04
C LEU A 561 -5.44 10.12 -17.97
N LEU A 562 -5.95 11.31 -18.29
CA LEU A 562 -7.09 11.46 -19.20
C LEU A 562 -6.79 11.03 -20.65
N LYS A 563 -5.52 10.90 -21.03
CA LYS A 563 -5.08 10.44 -22.36
C LYS A 563 -4.80 8.94 -22.40
N LEU A 564 -4.83 8.25 -21.27
CA LEU A 564 -4.54 6.83 -21.21
C LEU A 564 -5.70 6.01 -21.79
N PRO A 565 -5.40 4.88 -22.48
CA PRO A 565 -6.44 3.97 -22.93
C PRO A 565 -7.25 3.40 -21.74
N PRO A 566 -8.54 3.10 -21.91
CA PRO A 566 -9.32 2.39 -20.91
C PRO A 566 -8.68 1.06 -20.49
N ARG A 567 -8.95 0.64 -19.25
CA ARG A 567 -8.34 -0.52 -18.59
C ARG A 567 -6.83 -0.40 -18.45
N THR A 568 -6.31 0.81 -18.27
CA THR A 568 -4.91 1.04 -17.90
C THR A 568 -4.86 1.36 -16.41
N LEU A 569 -4.08 0.60 -15.65
CA LEU A 569 -3.75 0.98 -14.28
C LEU A 569 -2.59 1.98 -14.32
N ALA A 570 -2.77 3.15 -13.74
CA ALA A 570 -1.67 4.07 -13.47
C ALA A 570 -1.38 4.06 -11.97
N LEU A 571 -0.18 3.62 -11.58
CA LEU A 571 0.29 3.69 -10.21
C LEU A 571 1.14 4.95 -10.06
N VAL A 572 0.59 5.97 -9.40
CA VAL A 572 1.27 7.23 -9.08
C VAL A 572 1.89 7.10 -7.70
N PHE A 573 3.19 7.32 -7.55
CA PHE A 573 3.90 7.10 -6.29
C PHE A 573 5.05 8.10 -6.09
N GLY A 574 5.37 8.36 -4.82
CA GLY A 574 6.56 9.11 -4.43
C GLY A 574 7.74 8.15 -4.32
N ASP A 575 8.93 8.63 -4.63
CA ASP A 575 10.18 7.89 -4.43
C ASP A 575 10.81 8.19 -3.08
N HIS A 576 10.87 9.45 -2.69
CA HIS A 576 11.19 9.90 -1.34
C HIS A 576 10.44 11.19 -1.05
N GLY A 577 10.49 11.66 0.20
CA GLY A 577 10.08 13.01 0.55
C GLY A 577 11.29 13.89 0.88
N PHE A 578 11.04 14.94 1.64
CA PHE A 578 12.04 15.95 1.96
C PHE A 578 11.71 16.66 3.27
N THR A 579 12.72 17.28 3.87
CA THR A 579 12.58 18.21 5.00
C THR A 579 12.91 19.64 4.58
N LEU A 580 12.36 20.61 5.31
CA LEU A 580 12.53 22.04 5.10
C LEU A 580 12.71 22.73 6.44
N ASP A 581 13.73 23.57 6.57
CA ASP A 581 13.93 24.38 7.76
C ASP A 581 13.09 25.65 7.69
N PRO A 582 12.42 26.07 8.78
CA PRO A 582 11.72 27.34 8.82
C PRO A 582 12.71 28.51 8.81
N VAL A 583 12.57 29.44 7.86
CA VAL A 583 13.45 30.61 7.72
C VAL A 583 12.61 31.88 7.54
N GLY A 584 12.60 32.77 8.53
CA GLY A 584 12.02 34.11 8.40
C GLY A 584 10.54 34.16 7.99
N GLY A 585 9.75 33.17 8.42
CA GLY A 585 8.33 33.03 8.02
C GLY A 585 8.12 32.27 6.70
N GLY A 586 9.19 31.82 6.05
CA GLY A 586 9.17 30.89 4.92
C GLY A 586 9.93 29.61 5.23
N THR A 587 10.48 28.99 4.18
CA THR A 587 11.21 27.71 4.26
C THR A 587 12.53 27.77 3.49
N SER A 588 13.52 26.99 3.92
CA SER A 588 14.78 26.75 3.20
C SER A 588 14.57 26.04 1.85
N ALA A 589 15.67 25.72 1.17
CA ALA A 589 15.67 24.67 0.16
C ALA A 589 15.42 23.31 0.83
N ALA A 590 14.83 22.38 0.07
CA ALA A 590 14.58 21.02 0.56
C ALA A 590 15.88 20.24 0.75
N HIS A 591 15.89 19.39 1.77
CA HIS A 591 16.92 18.40 2.01
C HIS A 591 16.31 17.00 1.95
N SER A 592 17.05 16.06 1.37
CA SER A 592 16.69 14.65 1.24
C SER A 592 17.91 13.76 1.53
N GLY A 593 17.70 12.45 1.64
CA GLY A 593 18.75 11.47 1.92
C GLY A 593 18.80 10.98 3.35
N GLY A 594 18.07 11.63 4.26
CA GLY A 594 17.91 11.26 5.67
C GLY A 594 16.87 10.18 5.91
N ALA A 595 16.61 9.93 7.19
CA ALA A 595 15.70 8.88 7.67
C ALA A 595 14.45 9.44 8.36
N SER A 596 14.19 10.74 8.26
CA SER A 596 13.00 11.35 8.85
C SER A 596 11.72 10.71 8.27
N PRO A 597 10.60 10.70 9.01
CA PRO A 597 9.36 10.17 8.48
C PRO A 597 8.89 10.94 7.24
N GLU A 598 9.17 12.25 7.15
CA GLU A 598 8.93 13.06 5.96
C GLU A 598 9.70 12.59 4.73
N GLU A 599 10.91 12.10 4.88
CA GLU A 599 11.75 11.63 3.76
C GLU A 599 11.46 10.19 3.37
N VAL A 600 11.16 9.33 4.35
CA VAL A 600 11.06 7.88 4.18
C VAL A 600 9.67 7.42 3.81
N LEU A 601 8.63 8.06 4.36
CA LEU A 601 7.26 7.61 4.17
C LEU A 601 6.63 8.37 3.02
N VAL A 602 6.30 7.65 1.95
CA VAL A 602 5.79 8.21 0.70
C VAL A 602 4.48 7.55 0.28
N PRO A 603 3.60 8.27 -0.44
CA PRO A 603 2.30 7.75 -0.80
C PRO A 603 2.36 7.03 -2.16
N ALA A 604 1.44 6.11 -2.38
CA ALA A 604 1.11 5.63 -3.72
C ALA A 604 -0.40 5.46 -3.92
N PHE A 605 -0.86 5.78 -5.12
CA PHE A 605 -2.26 5.81 -5.53
C PHE A 605 -2.42 5.04 -6.83
N ALA A 606 -3.25 4.00 -6.82
CA ALA A 606 -3.55 3.23 -8.01
C ALA A 606 -4.84 3.72 -8.65
N TRP A 607 -4.75 4.23 -9.87
CA TRP A 607 -5.88 4.73 -10.65
C TRP A 607 -6.15 3.80 -11.82
N LEU A 608 -7.37 3.26 -11.90
CA LEU A 608 -7.81 2.51 -13.08
C LEU A 608 -8.54 3.45 -14.04
N VAL A 609 -7.98 3.64 -15.24
CA VAL A 609 -8.57 4.48 -16.28
C VAL A 609 -9.66 3.72 -17.04
N GLY A 610 -10.77 4.40 -17.32
CA GLY A 610 -11.97 3.86 -17.94
C GLY A 610 -13.05 3.48 -16.93
N SER A 611 -14.29 3.39 -17.39
CA SER A 611 -15.41 2.94 -16.57
C SER A 611 -15.18 1.51 -16.11
N VAL A 612 -15.09 1.34 -14.79
CA VAL A 612 -15.21 0.04 -14.13
C VAL A 612 -16.66 -0.39 -14.30
N HIS A 613 -16.89 -1.37 -15.17
CA HIS A 613 -18.24 -1.91 -15.42
C HIS A 613 -18.68 -2.82 -14.29
#